data_AF-A0AAD7ZP92-F1
#
_entry.id   AF-A0AAD7ZP92-F1
#
_cell.length_a   1.000
_cell.length_b   1.000
_cell.length_c   1.000
_cell.angle_alpha   90.00
_cell.angle_beta   90.00
_cell.angle_gamma   90.00
#
_symmetry.space_group_name_H-M   'P 1'
#
loop_
_entity.id
_entity.type
_entity.pdbx_description
1 polymer ?
#
loop_
_entity_poly.entity_id
_entity_poly.type
_entity_poly.pdbx_seq_one_letter_code
_entity_poly.pdbx_strand_id
1 'polypeptide(L)'
;MFNRIILLLALCYFAQGDVEKMEAAEKICQEKYHVTDDIFVKNLADGETYEEFDITLKDETNEDHRCYVECLMTEFGFIDNGIVELDALIALAVLELKKKDKEVEPSSLKTEVVSCTSNYAEEGQCIISYHAARCLFAETRKHFES
;
A
#
# COMPACT_ATOMS: atom_id res chain seq x y z
N MET A 1 10.08 -14.99 -16.02
CA MET A 1 10.51 -13.67 -16.54
C MET A 1 9.71 -12.64 -15.78
N PHE A 2 10.43 -11.74 -15.12
CA PHE A 2 10.00 -10.91 -14.00
C PHE A 2 9.04 -9.81 -14.46
N ASN A 3 7.80 -9.85 -13.97
CA ASN A 3 6.82 -8.78 -14.15
C ASN A 3 6.65 -8.03 -12.82
N ARG A 4 7.78 -7.59 -12.26
CA ARG A 4 7.92 -6.97 -10.92
C ARG A 4 8.05 -5.44 -10.96
N ILE A 5 7.89 -4.82 -12.14
CA ILE A 5 8.33 -3.44 -12.40
C ILE A 5 7.39 -2.35 -11.82
N ILE A 6 6.17 -2.71 -11.42
CA ILE A 6 5.05 -1.76 -11.42
C ILE A 6 4.79 -1.21 -10.00
N LEU A 7 4.76 -2.04 -8.95
CA LEU A 7 4.71 -1.60 -7.54
C LEU A 7 5.90 -0.69 -7.13
N LEU A 8 6.95 -0.67 -7.95
CA LEU A 8 8.20 0.07 -7.76
C LEU A 8 8.08 1.58 -8.01
N LEU A 9 7.16 2.08 -8.84
CA LEU A 9 7.23 3.49 -9.27
C LEU A 9 6.66 4.51 -8.26
N ALA A 10 5.72 4.09 -7.41
CA ALA A 10 5.07 4.98 -6.44
C ALA A 10 5.91 5.27 -5.17
N LEU A 11 6.83 4.37 -4.80
CA LEU A 11 7.71 4.53 -3.62
C LEU A 11 9.10 5.09 -3.95
N CYS A 12 9.47 5.13 -5.23
CA CYS A 12 10.85 5.40 -5.69
C CYS A 12 11.29 6.88 -5.70
N TYR A 13 10.44 7.87 -5.39
CA TYR A 13 10.78 9.27 -5.70
C TYR A 13 11.33 10.11 -4.54
N PHE A 14 11.22 9.63 -3.29
CA PHE A 14 11.82 10.32 -2.12
C PHE A 14 13.19 9.77 -1.70
N ALA A 15 13.52 8.55 -2.13
CA ALA A 15 14.84 7.96 -1.97
C ALA A 15 15.47 7.84 -3.35
N GLN A 16 16.59 8.52 -3.59
CA GLN A 16 17.46 8.17 -4.71
C GLN A 16 17.77 6.67 -4.62
N GLY A 17 17.19 5.87 -5.52
CA GLY A 17 17.60 4.50 -5.85
C GLY A 17 17.75 3.53 -4.68
N ASP A 18 16.82 2.59 -4.57
CA ASP A 18 17.22 1.21 -4.34
C ASP A 18 16.03 0.29 -4.61
N VAL A 19 15.84 -0.06 -5.89
CA VAL A 19 15.05 -1.26 -6.24
C VAL A 19 15.52 -2.44 -5.39
N GLU A 20 16.82 -2.50 -5.09
CA GLU A 20 17.42 -3.49 -4.19
C GLU A 20 16.86 -3.45 -2.76
N LYS A 21 16.54 -2.28 -2.20
CA LYS A 21 15.91 -2.17 -0.86
C LYS A 21 14.46 -2.61 -0.88
N MET A 22 13.73 -2.32 -1.97
CA MET A 22 12.35 -2.80 -2.12
C MET A 22 12.31 -4.32 -2.28
N GLU A 23 13.14 -4.87 -3.17
CA GLU A 23 13.26 -6.32 -3.34
C GLU A 23 13.75 -7.01 -2.05
N ALA A 24 14.63 -6.37 -1.28
CA ALA A 24 15.04 -6.86 0.02
C ALA A 24 13.90 -6.85 1.04
N ALA A 25 13.13 -5.76 1.13
CA ALA A 25 11.98 -5.64 2.02
C ALA A 25 10.90 -6.69 1.68
N GLU A 26 10.56 -6.82 0.39
CA GLU A 26 9.63 -7.85 -0.11
C GLU A 26 10.11 -9.24 0.30
N LYS A 27 11.38 -9.57 0.06
CA LYS A 27 11.95 -10.87 0.42
C LYS A 27 11.90 -11.13 1.92
N ILE A 28 12.27 -10.15 2.75
CA ILE A 28 12.20 -10.26 4.21
C ILE A 28 10.77 -10.58 4.66
N CYS A 29 9.78 -9.85 4.14
CA CYS A 29 8.39 -10.02 4.52
C CYS A 29 7.78 -11.33 3.98
N GLN A 30 8.11 -11.73 2.75
CA GLN A 30 7.70 -13.01 2.17
C GLN A 30 8.23 -14.19 2.98
N GLU A 31 9.52 -14.14 3.36
CA GLU A 31 10.14 -15.18 4.18
C GLU A 31 9.54 -15.24 5.58
N LYS A 32 9.25 -14.08 6.19
CA LYS A 32 8.71 -13.96 7.55
C LYS A 32 7.28 -14.50 7.68
N TYR A 33 6.42 -14.25 6.69
CA TYR A 33 5.01 -14.64 6.72
C TYR A 33 4.69 -15.82 5.81
N HIS A 34 5.70 -16.41 5.17
CA HIS A 34 5.55 -17.55 4.26
C HIS A 34 4.55 -17.29 3.12
N VAL A 35 4.50 -16.04 2.63
CA VAL A 35 3.59 -15.61 1.56
C VAL A 35 4.33 -15.42 0.23
N THR A 36 3.56 -15.39 -0.86
CA THR A 36 4.06 -14.97 -2.18
C THR A 36 3.19 -13.86 -2.76
N ASP A 37 3.60 -13.25 -3.86
CA ASP A 37 2.86 -12.14 -4.50
C ASP A 37 1.47 -12.56 -5.03
N ASP A 38 1.15 -13.85 -5.03
CA ASP A 38 -0.15 -14.35 -5.45
C ASP A 38 -1.28 -14.11 -4.44
N ILE A 39 -0.99 -13.54 -3.27
CA ILE A 39 -2.00 -13.17 -2.27
C ILE A 39 -2.87 -11.97 -2.69
N PHE A 40 -2.42 -11.15 -3.64
CA PHE A 40 -3.15 -9.96 -4.08
C PHE A 40 -4.15 -10.26 -5.19
N VAL A 41 -5.25 -9.52 -5.20
CA VAL A 41 -6.21 -9.51 -6.30
C VAL A 41 -5.54 -8.94 -7.55
N LYS A 42 -5.61 -9.69 -8.65
CA LYS A 42 -5.08 -9.24 -9.94
C LYS A 42 -6.19 -8.52 -10.70
N ASN A 43 -6.24 -7.20 -10.59
CA ASN A 43 -7.10 -6.37 -11.42
C ASN A 43 -6.40 -6.12 -12.77
N LEU A 44 -6.67 -6.99 -13.73
CA LEU A 44 -6.29 -6.79 -15.13
C LEU A 44 -7.35 -5.88 -15.78
N ALA A 45 -7.11 -4.57 -15.79
CA ALA A 45 -7.86 -3.70 -16.68
C ALA A 45 -7.52 -4.08 -18.14
N ASP A 46 -8.52 -4.08 -19.02
CA ASP A 46 -8.41 -4.47 -20.43
C ASP A 46 -7.25 -3.73 -21.14
N GLY A 47 -6.11 -4.41 -21.30
CA GLY A 47 -4.95 -3.89 -22.03
C GLY A 47 -3.73 -3.62 -21.15
N GLU A 48 -2.94 -4.67 -20.91
CA GLU A 48 -1.48 -4.68 -20.63
C GLU A 48 -0.83 -3.73 -19.60
N THR A 49 -1.57 -2.98 -18.80
CA THR A 49 -0.98 -2.22 -17.68
C THR A 49 -1.66 -2.62 -16.39
N TYR A 50 -0.96 -3.39 -15.54
CA TYR A 50 -1.37 -3.62 -14.16
C TYR A 50 -1.61 -2.26 -13.52
N GLU A 51 -2.83 -2.00 -13.03
CA GLU A 51 -3.06 -0.81 -12.23
C GLU A 51 -2.19 -0.93 -10.97
N GLU A 52 -1.28 0.02 -10.90
CA GLU A 52 -0.02 0.02 -10.17
C GLU A 52 -0.21 0.18 -8.63
N PHE A 53 -1.44 0.03 -8.15
CA PHE A 53 -1.92 0.57 -6.87
C PHE A 53 -2.88 -0.34 -6.10
N ASP A 54 -3.09 -1.60 -6.50
CA ASP A 54 -4.01 -2.48 -5.78
C ASP A 54 -3.29 -3.43 -4.81
N ILE A 55 -3.44 -3.17 -3.51
CA ILE A 55 -2.96 -4.04 -2.42
C ILE A 55 -4.06 -4.90 -1.81
N THR A 56 -5.22 -5.00 -2.45
CA THR A 56 -6.34 -5.81 -1.97
C THR A 56 -5.95 -7.28 -1.92
N LEU A 57 -6.09 -7.90 -0.76
CA LEU A 57 -5.82 -9.32 -0.56
C LEU A 57 -6.98 -10.18 -1.06
N LYS A 58 -6.66 -11.34 -1.66
CA LYS A 58 -7.65 -12.36 -2.04
C LYS A 58 -8.38 -12.96 -0.83
N ASP A 59 -7.67 -13.05 0.29
CA ASP A 59 -8.20 -13.49 1.57
C ASP A 59 -7.76 -12.49 2.64
N GLU A 60 -8.67 -11.57 2.96
CA GLU A 60 -8.45 -10.56 4.00
C GLU A 60 -8.59 -11.12 5.40
N THR A 61 -9.08 -12.35 5.57
CA THR A 61 -9.21 -13.01 6.89
C THR A 61 -7.92 -13.70 7.32
N ASN A 62 -7.02 -13.99 6.37
CA ASN A 62 -5.71 -14.54 6.64
C ASN A 62 -4.78 -13.51 7.30
N GLU A 63 -4.37 -13.80 8.54
CA GLU A 63 -3.51 -12.92 9.33
C GLU A 63 -2.11 -12.73 8.72
N ASP A 64 -1.50 -13.81 8.22
CA ASP A 64 -0.17 -13.74 7.60
C ASP A 64 -0.17 -12.81 6.38
N HIS A 65 -1.26 -12.80 5.60
CA HIS A 65 -1.41 -11.91 4.46
C HIS A 65 -1.52 -10.44 4.89
N ARG A 66 -2.31 -10.13 5.92
CA ARG A 66 -2.41 -8.75 6.46
C ARG A 66 -1.08 -8.31 7.06
N CYS A 67 -0.42 -9.19 7.79
CA CYS A 67 0.86 -8.91 8.42
C CYS A 67 2.03 -8.80 7.45
N TYR A 68 1.94 -9.43 6.29
CA TYR A 68 2.85 -9.16 5.18
C TYR A 68 2.78 -7.69 4.74
N VAL A 69 1.58 -7.13 4.59
CA VAL A 69 1.40 -5.71 4.23
C VAL A 69 1.95 -4.79 5.32
N GLU A 70 1.66 -5.09 6.59
CA GLU A 70 2.22 -4.35 7.73
C GLU A 70 3.76 -4.38 7.74
N CYS A 71 4.35 -5.53 7.41
CA CYS A 71 5.80 -5.67 7.31
C CYS A 71 6.39 -4.79 6.22
N LEU A 72 5.79 -4.78 5.02
CA LEU A 72 6.22 -3.87 3.95
C LEU A 72 6.15 -2.41 4.41
N MET A 73 5.05 -2.01 5.05
CA MET A 73 4.91 -0.65 5.59
C MET A 73 5.98 -0.33 6.63
N THR A 74 6.35 -1.30 7.47
CA THR A 74 7.42 -1.16 8.48
C THR A 74 8.78 -0.98 7.80
N GLU A 75 9.13 -1.82 6.83
CA GLU A 75 10.40 -1.74 6.10
C GLU A 75 10.52 -0.42 5.30
N PHE A 76 9.38 0.14 4.86
CA PHE A 76 9.32 1.46 4.22
C PHE A 76 9.22 2.64 5.19
N GLY A 77 9.17 2.40 6.50
CA GLY A 77 9.14 3.46 7.53
C GLY A 77 7.78 4.15 7.68
N PHE A 78 6.69 3.54 7.22
CA PHE A 78 5.32 4.01 7.45
C PHE A 78 4.70 3.47 8.74
N ILE A 79 5.43 2.65 9.48
CA ILE A 79 5.04 2.17 10.80
C ILE A 79 6.19 2.41 11.75
N ASP A 80 5.93 3.16 12.82
CA ASP A 80 6.84 3.34 13.95
C ASP A 80 6.20 2.79 15.22
N ASN A 81 6.89 1.88 15.90
CA ASN A 81 6.42 1.23 17.13
C ASN A 81 4.99 0.63 17.04
N GLY A 82 4.62 0.09 15.87
CA GLY A 82 3.29 -0.49 15.62
C GLY A 82 2.18 0.54 15.35
N ILE A 83 2.54 1.82 15.21
CA ILE A 83 1.63 2.91 14.87
C ILE A 83 1.87 3.31 13.42
N VAL A 84 0.80 3.40 12.63
CA VAL A 84 0.87 3.87 11.25
C VAL A 84 1.15 5.36 11.22
N GLU A 85 2.23 5.76 10.55
CA GLU A 85 2.60 7.14 10.25
C GLU A 85 1.72 7.68 9.12
N LEU A 86 0.44 7.89 9.43
CA LEU A 86 -0.60 8.22 8.45
C LEU A 86 -0.25 9.50 7.66
N ASP A 87 0.32 10.52 8.30
CA ASP A 87 0.67 11.76 7.62
C ASP A 87 1.76 11.57 6.55
N ALA A 88 2.74 10.70 6.81
CA ALA A 88 3.76 10.35 5.82
C ALA A 88 3.15 9.58 4.64
N LEU A 89 2.25 8.65 4.93
CA LEU A 89 1.54 7.86 3.93
C LEU A 89 0.64 8.74 3.04
N ILE A 90 -0.14 9.66 3.64
CA ILE A 90 -0.96 10.64 2.92
C ILE A 90 -0.07 11.56 2.06
N ALA A 91 1.03 12.06 2.60
CA ALA A 91 1.94 12.93 1.85
C ALA A 91 2.46 12.24 0.58
N LEU A 92 2.84 10.95 0.67
CA LEU A 92 3.25 10.17 -0.48
C LEU A 92 2.13 10.07 -1.53
N ALA A 93 0.90 9.72 -1.12
CA ALA A 93 -0.23 9.60 -2.04
C ALA A 93 -0.54 10.93 -2.76
N VAL A 94 -0.52 12.05 -2.05
CA VAL A 94 -0.70 13.39 -2.63
C VAL A 94 0.40 13.69 -3.65
N LEU A 95 1.64 13.30 -3.37
CA LEU A 95 2.77 13.49 -4.27
C LEU A 95 2.65 12.64 -5.54
N GLU A 96 2.18 11.39 -5.44
CA GLU A 96 1.90 10.55 -6.61
C GLU A 96 0.74 11.09 -7.46
N LEU A 97 -0.35 11.55 -6.83
CA LEU A 97 -1.46 12.20 -7.52
C LEU A 97 -0.99 13.46 -8.26
N LYS A 98 -0.18 14.30 -7.61
CA LYS A 98 0.35 15.52 -8.21
C LYS A 98 1.23 15.24 -9.43
N LYS A 99 2.01 14.16 -9.44
CA LYS A 99 2.81 13.76 -10.62
C LYS A 99 1.96 13.42 -11.85
N LYS A 100 0.67 13.11 -11.64
CA LYS A 100 -0.30 12.82 -12.70
C LYS A 100 -1.28 13.99 -12.90
N ASP A 101 -0.90 15.19 -12.48
CA ASP A 101 -1.70 16.41 -12.56
C ASP A 101 -3.07 16.31 -11.85
N LYS A 102 -3.15 15.45 -10.81
CA LYS A 102 -4.31 15.35 -9.92
C LYS A 102 -4.02 16.10 -8.62
N GLU A 103 -4.85 17.09 -8.31
CA GLU A 103 -4.78 17.81 -7.04
C GLU A 103 -5.79 17.23 -6.05
N VAL A 104 -5.33 16.97 -4.82
CA VAL A 104 -6.20 16.53 -3.74
C VAL A 104 -5.75 17.21 -2.44
N GLU A 105 -6.73 17.60 -1.63
CA GLU A 105 -6.45 18.15 -0.30
C GLU A 105 -6.01 17.02 0.65
N PRO A 106 -4.82 17.11 1.29
CA PRO A 106 -4.33 16.06 2.20
C PRO A 106 -5.30 15.75 3.34
N SER A 107 -5.99 16.78 3.85
CA SER A 107 -6.99 16.64 4.91
C SER A 107 -8.21 15.83 4.47
N SER A 108 -8.60 15.92 3.19
CA SER A 108 -9.68 15.12 2.62
C SER A 108 -9.29 13.65 2.61
N LEU A 109 -8.13 13.31 2.04
CA LEU A 109 -7.64 11.91 2.02
C LEU A 109 -7.49 11.35 3.45
N LYS A 110 -6.93 12.13 4.37
CA LYS A 110 -6.79 11.72 5.77
C LYS A 110 -8.13 11.38 6.41
N THR A 111 -9.15 12.21 6.16
CA THR A 111 -10.51 11.99 6.69
C THR A 111 -11.11 10.70 6.15
N GLU A 112 -10.97 10.44 4.86
CA GLU A 112 -11.47 9.22 4.23
C GLU A 112 -10.76 7.97 4.79
N VAL A 113 -9.43 8.00 4.96
CA VAL A 113 -8.69 6.86 5.53
C VAL A 113 -9.07 6.60 6.99
N VAL A 114 -9.21 7.66 7.81
CA VAL A 114 -9.67 7.51 9.21
C VAL A 114 -11.09 6.95 9.26
N SER A 115 -12.00 7.46 8.43
CA SER A 115 -13.38 6.95 8.37
C SER A 115 -13.43 5.49 7.88
N CYS A 116 -12.52 5.11 6.99
CA CYS A 116 -12.47 3.75 6.46
C CYS A 116 -11.90 2.76 7.48
N THR A 117 -10.98 3.18 8.35
CA THR A 117 -10.34 2.33 9.36
C THR A 117 -11.12 2.21 10.68
N SER A 118 -12.07 3.10 10.95
CA SER A 118 -12.77 3.19 12.25
C SER A 118 -13.52 1.93 12.68
N ASN A 119 -13.84 1.04 11.73
CA ASN A 119 -14.58 -0.20 11.99
C ASN A 119 -13.69 -1.39 12.39
N TYR A 120 -12.36 -1.24 12.30
CA TYR A 120 -11.42 -2.36 12.45
C TYR A 120 -10.59 -2.28 13.74
N ALA A 121 -10.95 -1.40 14.68
CA ALA A 121 -10.16 -1.10 15.87
C ALA A 121 -9.97 -2.29 16.84
N GLU A 122 -10.78 -3.35 16.73
CA GLU A 122 -10.79 -4.51 17.64
C GLU A 122 -10.44 -5.85 16.95
N GLU A 123 -10.10 -5.84 15.66
CA GLU A 123 -10.10 -7.07 14.85
C GLU A 123 -8.71 -7.68 14.60
N GLY A 124 -8.03 -8.16 15.65
CA GLY A 124 -6.83 -9.00 15.49
C GLY A 124 -5.59 -8.29 14.94
N GLN A 125 -4.53 -9.06 14.65
CA GLN A 125 -3.22 -8.50 14.31
C GLN A 125 -3.18 -7.95 12.88
N CYS A 126 -2.44 -6.85 12.69
CA CYS A 126 -2.16 -6.21 11.40
C CYS A 126 -3.37 -5.69 10.62
N ILE A 127 -4.57 -5.71 11.22
CA ILE A 127 -5.79 -5.34 10.51
C ILE A 127 -5.86 -3.84 10.25
N ILE A 128 -5.51 -3.03 11.24
CA ILE A 128 -5.61 -1.58 11.16
C ILE A 128 -4.62 -1.04 10.12
N SER A 129 -3.39 -1.53 10.15
CA SER A 129 -2.34 -1.16 9.19
C SER A 129 -2.70 -1.59 7.76
N TYR A 130 -3.16 -2.83 7.57
CA TYR A 130 -3.66 -3.31 6.29
C TYR A 130 -4.80 -2.42 5.74
N HIS A 131 -5.84 -2.17 6.55
CA HIS A 131 -6.96 -1.36 6.10
C HIS A 131 -6.57 0.09 5.88
N ALA A 132 -5.71 0.69 6.72
CA ALA A 132 -5.23 2.05 6.51
C ALA A 132 -4.58 2.21 5.13
N ALA A 133 -3.68 1.28 4.79
CA ALA A 133 -3.08 1.26 3.46
C ALA A 133 -4.15 1.04 2.38
N ARG A 134 -4.97 -0.01 2.49
CA ARG A 134 -5.96 -0.38 1.46
C ARG A 134 -6.93 0.76 1.16
N CYS A 135 -7.41 1.42 2.21
CA CYS A 135 -8.30 2.58 2.11
C CYS A 135 -7.62 3.72 1.35
N LEU A 136 -6.37 4.06 1.69
CA LEU A 136 -5.65 5.11 0.99
C LEU A 136 -5.44 4.77 -0.50
N PHE A 137 -5.05 3.54 -0.81
CA PHE A 137 -4.89 3.10 -2.19
C PHE A 137 -6.22 3.19 -2.97
N ALA A 138 -7.32 2.76 -2.37
CA ALA A 138 -8.65 2.85 -2.97
C ALA A 138 -9.08 4.30 -3.23
N GLU A 139 -8.88 5.22 -2.27
CA GLU A 139 -9.18 6.64 -2.46
C GLU A 139 -8.28 7.27 -3.54
N THR A 140 -6.99 6.97 -3.51
CA THR A 140 -6.03 7.47 -4.52
C THR A 140 -6.43 7.03 -5.93
N ARG A 141 -6.86 5.77 -6.08
CA ARG A 141 -7.33 5.23 -7.35
C ARG A 141 -8.55 5.97 -7.90
N LYS A 142 -9.54 6.32 -7.07
CA LYS A 142 -10.72 7.10 -7.52
C LYS A 142 -10.32 8.41 -8.18
N HIS A 143 -9.23 9.05 -7.72
CA HIS A 143 -8.72 10.29 -8.30
C HIS A 143 -7.96 10.09 -9.62
N PHE A 144 -7.42 8.90 -9.89
CA PHE A 144 -6.83 8.58 -11.18
C PHE A 144 -7.90 8.31 -12.25
N GLU A 145 -9.02 7.70 -11.86
CA GLU A 145 -10.12 7.34 -12.77
C GLU A 145 -11.08 8.50 -13.08
N SER A 146 -11.10 9.57 -12.27
CA SER A 146 -11.92 10.78 -12.46
C SER A 146 -11.32 11.79 -13.43
#